data_AF-A0A2T0TSR7-F1
#
_entry.id   AF-A0A2T0TSR7-F1
#
_cell.length_a   1.000
_cell.length_b   1.000
_cell.length_c   1.000
_cell.angle_alpha   90.00
_cell.angle_beta   90.00
_cell.angle_gamma   90.00
#
_symmetry.space_group_name_H-M   'P 1'
#
loop_
_entity.id
_entity.type
_entity.pdbx_description
1 polymer ?
#
loop_
_entity_poly.entity_id
_entity_poly.type
_entity_poly.pdbx_seq_one_letter_code
_entity_poly.pdbx_strand_id
1 'polypeptide(L)'
;MHGDRRGALGLLALLYGCAAALCAAGALRPMDARTPVALLAVLALLGGLAAGGLWLGRDRLPGGAVHAALALFGGLTAVLAWQSATAVGVVGLGPALVATGVLAGHVLPAAQARLHAAGAVAVVSAGVLAAAPSDVATPWLTAVAATAVLTEAQVRQTGALRRAAGTDPLTGVANRRSWADGAGRLLAAAGRAGQPVTVALLDLDDFKVVNDTEGHAAGDALLRSLTAGWRRELRRSDLLGRLGGDEFVLCLPGSDAAATAELLDRLRAASAGAWSAGTATACPGEDLDEVLARADADLYRRKAARPARRPTTVD
;
A
#
# COMPACT_ATOMS: atom_id res chain seq x y z
N MET A 1 -5.12 2.47 5.86
CA MET A 1 -4.62 1.07 6.06
C MET A 1 -5.68 0.07 6.49
N HIS A 2 -6.68 0.41 7.30
CA HIS A 2 -7.68 -0.54 7.81
C HIS A 2 -8.61 -1.16 6.73
N GLY A 3 -8.96 -0.40 5.67
CA GLY A 3 -9.84 -0.88 4.60
C GLY A 3 -9.27 -2.00 3.74
N ASP A 4 -7.96 -1.93 3.43
CA ASP A 4 -7.26 -2.92 2.59
C ASP A 4 -7.19 -4.29 3.31
N ARG A 5 -6.94 -4.28 4.62
CA ARG A 5 -6.84 -5.50 5.44
C ARG A 5 -8.18 -6.23 5.60
N ARG A 6 -9.27 -5.50 5.85
CA ARG A 6 -10.61 -6.08 5.99
C ARG A 6 -11.03 -6.78 4.70
N GLY A 7 -10.79 -6.14 3.56
CA GLY A 7 -11.02 -6.71 2.24
C GLY A 7 -10.19 -7.97 2.00
N ALA A 8 -8.88 -7.90 2.31
CA ALA A 8 -7.97 -9.03 2.19
C ALA A 8 -8.42 -10.27 2.98
N LEU A 9 -8.78 -10.09 4.24
CA LEU A 9 -9.28 -11.20 5.09
C LEU A 9 -10.62 -11.74 4.59
N GLY A 10 -11.48 -10.89 4.01
CA GLY A 10 -12.71 -11.32 3.35
C GLY A 10 -12.47 -12.20 2.12
N LEU A 11 -11.51 -11.83 1.27
CA LEU A 11 -11.13 -12.64 0.10
C LEU A 11 -10.49 -13.97 0.51
N LEU A 12 -9.65 -13.97 1.53
CA LEU A 12 -9.09 -15.21 2.10
C LEU A 12 -10.18 -16.10 2.68
N ALA A 13 -11.13 -15.53 3.44
CA ALA A 13 -12.27 -16.28 3.95
C ALA A 13 -13.07 -16.96 2.83
N LEU A 14 -13.29 -16.25 1.71
CA LEU A 14 -13.93 -16.81 0.53
C LEU A 14 -13.13 -17.96 -0.08
N LEU A 15 -11.81 -17.79 -0.25
CA LEU A 15 -10.93 -18.84 -0.78
C LEU A 15 -10.97 -20.11 0.11
N TYR A 16 -10.85 -19.94 1.42
CA TYR A 16 -10.98 -21.03 2.38
C TYR A 16 -12.35 -21.71 2.32
N GLY A 17 -13.43 -20.93 2.21
CA GLY A 17 -14.79 -21.45 2.11
C GLY A 17 -15.02 -22.26 0.83
N CYS A 18 -14.54 -21.77 -0.32
CA CYS A 18 -14.59 -22.51 -1.58
C CYS A 18 -13.79 -23.82 -1.51
N ALA A 19 -12.56 -23.78 -0.98
CA ALA A 19 -11.73 -24.98 -0.83
C ALA A 19 -12.39 -26.01 0.12
N ALA A 20 -12.98 -25.54 1.22
CA ALA A 20 -13.71 -26.37 2.16
C ALA A 20 -14.93 -27.05 1.53
N ALA A 21 -15.71 -26.30 0.74
CA ALA A 21 -16.86 -26.84 0.02
C ALA A 21 -16.45 -27.90 -1.01
N LEU A 22 -15.35 -27.69 -1.74
CA LEU A 22 -14.81 -28.68 -2.68
C LEU A 22 -14.33 -29.94 -1.95
N CYS A 23 -13.65 -29.81 -0.82
CA CYS A 23 -13.25 -30.96 0.00
C CYS A 23 -14.48 -31.71 0.55
N ALA A 24 -15.51 -31.01 1.01
CA ALA A 24 -16.76 -31.62 1.48
C ALA A 24 -17.45 -32.39 0.36
N ALA A 25 -17.53 -31.80 -0.84
CA ALA A 25 -18.11 -32.46 -2.00
C ALA A 25 -17.34 -33.73 -2.38
N GLY A 26 -16.00 -33.69 -2.37
CA GLY A 26 -15.15 -34.85 -2.61
C GLY A 26 -15.29 -35.95 -1.54
N ALA A 27 -15.52 -35.58 -0.28
CA ALA A 27 -15.79 -36.54 0.79
C ALA A 27 -17.17 -37.19 0.65
N LEU A 28 -18.20 -36.43 0.26
CA LEU A 28 -19.57 -36.91 0.08
C LEU A 28 -19.74 -37.73 -1.21
N ARG A 29 -18.95 -37.44 -2.24
CA ARG A 29 -18.98 -38.10 -3.55
C ARG A 29 -17.55 -38.48 -3.97
N PRO A 30 -16.97 -39.53 -3.39
CA PRO A 30 -15.64 -39.98 -3.75
C PRO A 30 -15.58 -40.43 -5.21
N MET A 31 -14.53 -40.02 -5.91
CA MET A 31 -14.36 -40.32 -7.34
C MET A 31 -13.96 -41.77 -7.60
N ASP A 32 -13.22 -42.37 -6.66
CA ASP A 32 -12.80 -43.77 -6.69
C ASP A 32 -12.55 -44.31 -5.28
N ALA A 33 -12.26 -45.61 -5.18
CA ALA A 33 -12.02 -46.31 -3.91
C ALA A 33 -10.76 -45.84 -3.14
N ARG A 34 -9.84 -45.10 -3.79
CA ARG A 34 -8.61 -44.56 -3.18
C ARG A 34 -8.77 -43.11 -2.72
N THR A 35 -9.95 -42.52 -2.90
CA THR A 35 -10.22 -41.16 -2.45
C THR A 35 -10.06 -41.07 -0.92
N PRO A 36 -9.23 -40.14 -0.40
CA PRO A 36 -8.96 -40.03 1.04
C PRO A 36 -10.11 -39.31 1.77
N VAL A 37 -11.27 -39.95 1.87
CA VAL A 37 -12.53 -39.35 2.36
C VAL A 37 -12.37 -38.74 3.76
N ALA A 38 -11.72 -39.43 4.69
CA ALA A 38 -11.52 -38.93 6.05
C ALA A 38 -10.69 -37.63 6.07
N LEU A 39 -9.62 -37.57 5.29
CA LEU A 39 -8.80 -36.36 5.16
C LEU A 39 -9.61 -35.22 4.53
N LEU A 40 -10.35 -35.49 3.46
CA LEU A 40 -11.18 -34.48 2.81
C LEU A 40 -12.24 -33.91 3.76
N ALA A 41 -12.86 -34.75 4.60
CA ALA A 41 -13.80 -34.30 5.61
C ALA A 41 -13.13 -33.42 6.68
N VAL A 42 -11.92 -33.78 7.13
CA VAL A 42 -11.13 -32.97 8.09
C VAL A 42 -10.73 -31.63 7.46
N LEU A 43 -10.22 -31.62 6.24
CA LEU A 43 -9.83 -30.40 5.53
C LEU A 43 -11.04 -29.51 5.22
N ALA A 44 -12.20 -30.09 4.93
CA ALA A 44 -13.46 -29.36 4.78
C ALA A 44 -13.85 -28.65 6.09
N LEU A 45 -13.78 -29.36 7.23
CA LEU A 45 -14.07 -28.77 8.53
C LEU A 45 -13.07 -27.67 8.88
N LEU A 46 -11.76 -27.95 8.78
CA LEU A 46 -10.72 -26.97 9.09
C LEU A 46 -10.80 -25.74 8.19
N GLY A 47 -11.02 -25.94 6.89
CA GLY A 47 -11.18 -24.87 5.93
C GLY A 47 -12.43 -24.02 6.21
N GLY A 48 -13.55 -24.66 6.54
CA GLY A 48 -14.79 -23.98 6.91
C GLY A 48 -14.67 -23.17 8.21
N LEU A 49 -14.01 -23.73 9.22
CA LEU A 49 -13.71 -23.03 10.47
C LEU A 49 -12.78 -21.84 10.24
N ALA A 50 -11.73 -22.00 9.43
CA ALA A 50 -10.84 -20.91 9.07
C ALA A 50 -11.56 -19.82 8.26
N ALA A 51 -12.41 -20.20 7.31
CA ALA A 51 -13.26 -19.27 6.55
C ALA A 51 -14.17 -18.45 7.49
N GLY A 52 -14.89 -19.13 8.39
CA GLY A 52 -15.75 -18.49 9.38
C GLY A 52 -14.98 -17.56 10.32
N GLY A 53 -13.84 -18.03 10.84
CA GLY A 53 -12.97 -17.26 11.72
C GLY A 53 -12.39 -16.01 11.04
N LEU A 54 -11.92 -16.13 9.80
CA LEU A 54 -11.43 -15.00 9.01
C LEU A 54 -12.56 -14.01 8.69
N TRP A 55 -13.75 -14.48 8.30
CA TRP A 55 -14.88 -13.62 7.95
C TRP A 55 -15.43 -12.85 9.16
N LEU A 56 -15.67 -13.54 10.27
CA LEU A 56 -16.21 -12.96 11.50
C LEU A 56 -15.17 -12.10 12.23
N GLY A 57 -13.89 -12.48 12.15
CA GLY A 57 -12.77 -11.80 12.81
C GLY A 57 -12.11 -10.70 11.99
N ARG A 58 -12.48 -10.46 10.73
CA ARG A 58 -11.77 -9.56 9.79
C ARG A 58 -11.53 -8.14 10.30
N ASP A 59 -12.38 -7.65 11.20
CA ASP A 59 -12.27 -6.30 11.77
C ASP A 59 -11.32 -6.25 12.98
N ARG A 60 -11.10 -7.39 13.66
CA ARG A 60 -10.37 -7.49 14.93
C ARG A 60 -9.01 -8.19 14.82
N LEU A 61 -8.79 -8.96 13.75
CA LEU A 61 -7.56 -9.74 13.58
C LEU A 61 -6.32 -8.85 13.38
N PRO A 62 -5.16 -9.25 13.93
CA PRO A 62 -3.92 -8.47 13.86
C PRO A 62 -3.33 -8.46 12.45
N GLY A 63 -2.36 -7.56 12.21
CA GLY A 63 -1.71 -7.41 10.90
C GLY A 63 -1.08 -8.70 10.35
N GLY A 64 -0.55 -9.56 11.23
CA GLY A 64 0.04 -10.86 10.85
C GLY A 64 -0.97 -11.92 10.40
N ALA A 65 -2.28 -11.71 10.60
CA ALA A 65 -3.30 -12.72 10.30
C ALA A 65 -3.36 -13.08 8.81
N VAL A 66 -3.10 -12.12 7.91
CA VAL A 66 -3.05 -12.37 6.46
C VAL A 66 -1.91 -13.32 6.11
N HIS A 67 -0.72 -13.12 6.69
CA HIS A 67 0.43 -14.01 6.46
C HIS A 67 0.18 -15.40 7.03
N ALA A 68 -0.36 -15.49 8.25
CA ALA A 68 -0.70 -16.76 8.87
C ALA A 68 -1.74 -17.54 8.03
N ALA A 69 -2.77 -16.84 7.53
CA ALA A 69 -3.80 -17.43 6.69
C ALA A 69 -3.26 -17.93 5.34
N LEU A 70 -2.38 -17.17 4.68
CA LEU A 70 -1.73 -17.60 3.43
C LEU A 70 -0.82 -18.82 3.65
N ALA A 71 0.00 -18.79 4.72
CA ALA A 71 0.90 -19.90 5.06
C ALA A 71 0.13 -21.18 5.43
N LEU A 72 -0.92 -21.05 6.25
CA LEU A 72 -1.80 -22.17 6.60
C LEU A 72 -2.45 -22.75 5.35
N PHE A 73 -2.94 -21.91 4.43
CA PHE A 73 -3.61 -22.37 3.22
C PHE A 73 -2.66 -23.16 2.32
N GLY A 74 -1.43 -22.67 2.15
CA GLY A 74 -0.37 -23.39 1.43
C GLY A 74 -0.02 -24.73 2.09
N GLY A 75 0.07 -24.77 3.43
CA GLY A 75 0.30 -26.01 4.19
C GLY A 75 -0.83 -27.03 4.02
N LEU A 76 -2.09 -26.61 4.14
CA LEU A 76 -3.25 -27.50 3.92
C LEU A 76 -3.29 -28.03 2.48
N THR A 77 -2.97 -27.18 1.51
CA THR A 77 -2.87 -27.58 0.09
C THR A 77 -1.76 -28.60 -0.12
N ALA A 78 -0.63 -28.47 0.58
CA ALA A 78 0.48 -29.42 0.51
C ALA A 78 0.15 -30.78 1.16
N VAL A 79 -0.59 -30.78 2.27
CA VAL A 79 -1.10 -32.03 2.86
C VAL A 79 -2.02 -32.75 1.88
N LEU A 80 -2.89 -32.00 1.19
CA LEU A 80 -3.76 -32.57 0.16
C LEU A 80 -2.96 -33.07 -1.05
N ALA A 81 -1.91 -32.36 -1.45
CA ALA A 81 -1.00 -32.78 -2.52
C ALA A 81 -0.26 -34.09 -2.16
N TRP A 82 0.23 -34.22 -0.94
CA TRP A 82 0.89 -35.45 -0.45
C TRP A 82 -0.03 -36.67 -0.52
N GLN A 83 -1.33 -36.47 -0.33
CA GLN A 83 -2.31 -37.56 -0.33
C GLN A 83 -2.95 -37.77 -1.72
N SER A 84 -2.54 -37.00 -2.72
CA SER A 84 -3.02 -37.10 -4.09
C SER A 84 -2.16 -38.07 -4.90
N ALA A 85 -2.60 -39.33 -4.97
CA ALA A 85 -1.88 -40.39 -5.69
C ALA A 85 -1.96 -40.30 -7.23
N THR A 86 -2.71 -39.35 -7.79
CA THR A 86 -2.90 -39.19 -9.24
C THR A 86 -2.45 -37.82 -9.72
N ALA A 87 -1.93 -37.75 -10.95
CA ALA A 87 -1.61 -36.47 -11.60
C ALA A 87 -2.85 -35.56 -11.66
N VAL A 88 -4.02 -36.11 -11.94
CA VAL A 88 -5.29 -35.34 -11.98
C VAL A 88 -5.58 -34.67 -10.63
N GLY A 89 -5.40 -35.40 -9.53
CA GLY A 89 -5.59 -34.85 -8.18
C GLY A 89 -4.62 -33.70 -7.88
N VAL A 90 -3.33 -33.88 -8.20
CA VAL A 90 -2.31 -32.84 -8.01
C VAL A 90 -2.59 -31.60 -8.88
N VAL A 91 -2.95 -31.80 -10.15
CA VAL A 91 -3.24 -30.71 -11.09
C VAL A 91 -4.47 -29.93 -10.66
N GLY A 92 -5.46 -30.59 -10.06
CA GLY A 92 -6.62 -29.96 -9.44
C GLY A 92 -6.27 -28.96 -8.33
N LEU A 93 -5.07 -29.03 -7.75
CA LEU A 93 -4.58 -28.09 -6.73
C LEU A 93 -3.93 -26.83 -7.34
N GLY A 94 -3.64 -26.83 -8.64
CA GLY A 94 -3.05 -25.69 -9.34
C GLY A 94 -3.80 -24.36 -9.12
N PRO A 95 -5.14 -24.32 -9.24
CA PRO A 95 -5.91 -23.11 -8.94
C PRO A 95 -5.73 -22.58 -7.51
N ALA A 96 -5.59 -23.46 -6.51
CA ALA A 96 -5.36 -23.06 -5.12
C ALA A 96 -3.97 -22.42 -4.96
N LEU A 97 -2.96 -22.98 -5.63
CA LEU A 97 -1.61 -22.43 -5.65
C LEU A 97 -1.55 -21.06 -6.35
N VAL A 98 -2.20 -20.93 -7.51
CA VAL A 98 -2.33 -19.65 -8.24
C VAL A 98 -3.07 -18.62 -7.40
N ALA A 99 -4.20 -18.99 -6.77
CA ALA A 99 -4.98 -18.08 -5.93
C ALA A 99 -4.17 -17.53 -4.76
N THR A 100 -3.31 -18.36 -4.14
CA THR A 100 -2.39 -17.94 -3.07
C THR A 100 -1.46 -16.82 -3.56
N GLY A 101 -0.83 -17.02 -4.71
CA GLY A 101 0.09 -16.04 -5.30
C GLY A 101 -0.60 -14.74 -5.72
N VAL A 102 -1.75 -14.84 -6.40
CA VAL A 102 -2.55 -13.69 -6.83
C VAL A 102 -3.06 -12.89 -5.62
N LEU A 103 -3.63 -13.54 -4.61
CA LEU A 103 -4.09 -12.83 -3.41
C LEU A 103 -2.94 -12.17 -2.68
N ALA A 104 -1.81 -12.86 -2.52
CA ALA A 104 -0.61 -12.27 -1.92
C ALA A 104 -0.15 -11.03 -2.70
N GLY A 105 -0.12 -11.08 -4.04
CA GLY A 105 0.23 -9.93 -4.90
C GLY A 105 -0.79 -8.78 -4.88
N HIS A 106 -2.05 -9.07 -4.56
CA HIS A 106 -3.09 -8.06 -4.39
C HIS A 106 -2.93 -7.31 -3.06
N VAL A 107 -2.67 -8.03 -1.97
CA VAL A 107 -2.80 -7.49 -0.60
C VAL A 107 -1.47 -7.14 0.06
N LEU A 108 -0.35 -7.77 -0.35
CA LEU A 108 0.96 -7.60 0.29
C LEU A 108 1.92 -6.72 -0.54
N PRO A 109 2.97 -6.16 0.10
CA PRO A 109 4.14 -5.63 -0.60
C PRO A 109 4.79 -6.67 -1.52
N ALA A 110 5.41 -6.21 -2.61
CA ALA A 110 5.98 -7.06 -3.66
C ALA A 110 6.92 -8.17 -3.12
N ALA A 111 7.84 -7.81 -2.21
CA ALA A 111 8.77 -8.77 -1.63
C ALA A 111 8.04 -9.87 -0.83
N GLN A 112 7.08 -9.48 0.01
CA GLN A 112 6.31 -10.43 0.83
C GLN A 112 5.39 -11.30 -0.03
N ALA A 113 4.77 -10.73 -1.08
CA ALA A 113 3.94 -11.48 -2.02
C ALA A 113 4.74 -12.59 -2.72
N ARG A 114 5.96 -12.26 -3.20
CA ARG A 114 6.87 -13.22 -3.82
C ARG A 114 7.31 -14.30 -2.85
N LEU A 115 7.60 -13.95 -1.59
CA LEU A 115 7.94 -14.93 -0.56
C LEU A 115 6.79 -15.91 -0.28
N HIS A 116 5.54 -15.42 -0.18
CA HIS A 116 4.37 -16.30 0.00
C HIS A 116 4.13 -17.19 -1.21
N ALA A 117 4.23 -16.66 -2.43
CA ALA A 117 4.09 -17.47 -3.65
C ALA A 117 5.19 -18.54 -3.76
N ALA A 118 6.46 -18.18 -3.53
CA ALA A 118 7.58 -19.10 -3.56
C ALA A 118 7.49 -20.16 -2.44
N GLY A 119 7.10 -19.74 -1.23
CA GLY A 119 6.88 -20.64 -0.10
C GLY A 119 5.76 -21.64 -0.36
N ALA A 120 4.63 -21.19 -0.92
CA ALA A 120 3.53 -22.07 -1.31
C ALA A 120 3.96 -23.05 -2.40
N VAL A 121 4.68 -22.59 -3.43
CA VAL A 121 5.25 -23.45 -4.48
C VAL A 121 6.15 -24.51 -3.86
N ALA A 122 7.06 -24.13 -2.96
CA ALA A 122 8.01 -25.04 -2.33
C ALA A 122 7.30 -26.09 -1.46
N VAL A 123 6.40 -25.68 -0.57
CA VAL A 123 5.72 -26.57 0.37
C VAL A 123 4.74 -27.50 -0.36
N VAL A 124 3.99 -27.01 -1.34
CA VAL A 124 3.10 -27.87 -2.15
C VAL A 124 3.91 -28.80 -3.06
N SER A 125 5.01 -28.34 -3.65
CA SER A 125 5.91 -29.22 -4.43
C SER A 125 6.48 -30.35 -3.58
N ALA A 126 6.84 -30.09 -2.32
CA ALA A 126 7.28 -31.13 -1.40
C ALA A 126 6.18 -32.17 -1.15
N GLY A 127 4.92 -31.73 -1.03
CA GLY A 127 3.76 -32.63 -0.97
C GLY A 127 3.62 -33.47 -2.25
N VAL A 128 3.69 -32.87 -3.43
CA VAL A 128 3.64 -33.58 -4.72
C VAL A 128 4.76 -34.61 -4.85
N LEU A 129 5.99 -34.25 -4.46
CA LEU A 129 7.14 -35.17 -4.48
C LEU A 129 6.94 -36.34 -3.52
N ALA A 130 6.40 -36.07 -2.32
CA ALA A 130 6.11 -37.11 -1.33
C ALA A 130 4.98 -38.06 -1.77
N ALA A 131 4.04 -37.58 -2.59
CA ALA A 131 2.99 -38.41 -3.19
C ALA A 131 3.50 -39.30 -4.34
N ALA A 132 4.62 -38.90 -4.97
CA ALA A 132 5.24 -39.55 -6.12
C ALA A 132 4.26 -40.01 -7.24
N PRO A 133 3.37 -39.14 -7.76
CA PRO A 133 2.42 -39.54 -8.79
C PRO A 133 3.08 -39.68 -10.16
N SER A 134 2.61 -40.63 -10.96
CA SER A 134 3.04 -40.80 -12.36
C SER A 134 2.60 -39.62 -13.23
N ASP A 135 3.41 -39.25 -14.23
CA ASP A 135 3.09 -38.27 -15.28
C ASP A 135 2.73 -36.85 -14.78
N VAL A 136 3.15 -36.48 -13.56
CA VAL A 136 2.80 -35.19 -12.94
C VAL A 136 3.72 -34.04 -13.34
N ALA A 137 4.91 -34.33 -13.86
CA ALA A 137 5.98 -33.34 -14.03
C ALA A 137 5.55 -32.15 -14.89
N THR A 138 5.09 -32.40 -16.12
CA THR A 138 4.67 -31.35 -17.06
C THR A 138 3.52 -30.51 -16.51
N PRO A 139 2.38 -31.08 -16.08
CA PRO A 139 1.29 -30.24 -15.62
C PRO A 139 1.59 -29.57 -14.27
N TRP A 140 2.43 -30.15 -13.40
CA TRP A 140 2.92 -29.44 -12.21
C TRP A 140 3.79 -28.23 -12.56
N LEU A 141 4.73 -28.38 -13.50
CA LEU A 141 5.54 -27.25 -14.00
C LEU A 141 4.66 -26.13 -14.57
N THR A 142 3.56 -26.46 -15.25
CA THR A 142 2.60 -25.43 -15.72
C THR A 142 1.92 -24.70 -14.57
N ALA A 143 1.53 -25.39 -13.49
CA ALA A 143 0.95 -24.76 -12.31
C ALA A 143 1.95 -23.82 -11.62
N VAL A 144 3.20 -24.27 -11.44
CA VAL A 144 4.28 -23.45 -10.87
C VAL A 144 4.57 -22.21 -11.72
N ALA A 145 4.68 -22.37 -13.04
CA ALA A 145 4.89 -21.26 -13.96
C ALA A 145 3.72 -20.27 -13.94
N ALA A 146 2.48 -20.76 -13.96
CA ALA A 146 1.28 -19.93 -13.86
C ALA A 146 1.26 -19.13 -12.55
N THR A 147 1.56 -19.76 -11.41
CA THR A 147 1.65 -19.07 -10.11
C THR A 147 2.71 -17.96 -10.15
N ALA A 148 3.91 -18.23 -10.67
CA ALA A 148 4.97 -17.24 -10.75
C ALA A 148 4.57 -16.04 -11.64
N VAL A 149 4.08 -16.32 -12.85
CA VAL A 149 3.69 -15.29 -13.83
C VAL A 149 2.52 -14.45 -13.32
N LEU A 150 1.45 -15.08 -12.82
CA LEU A 150 0.26 -14.37 -12.35
C LEU A 150 0.52 -13.58 -11.07
N THR A 151 1.38 -14.08 -10.18
CA THR A 151 1.81 -13.31 -9.00
C THR A 151 2.55 -12.04 -9.43
N GLU A 152 3.51 -12.15 -10.35
CA GLU A 152 4.28 -11.00 -10.81
C GLU A 152 3.42 -10.01 -11.60
N ALA A 153 2.51 -10.50 -12.45
CA ALA A 153 1.53 -9.67 -13.14
C ALA A 153 0.66 -8.89 -12.14
N GLN A 154 0.15 -9.56 -11.10
CA GLN A 154 -0.66 -8.92 -10.07
C GLN A 154 0.14 -7.88 -9.27
N VAL A 155 1.37 -8.20 -8.85
CA VAL A 155 2.25 -7.27 -8.15
C VAL A 155 2.52 -6.03 -9.00
N ARG A 156 2.76 -6.19 -10.30
CA ARG A 156 2.98 -5.09 -11.25
C ARG A 156 1.74 -4.24 -11.43
N GLN A 157 0.57 -4.86 -11.60
CA GLN A 157 -0.71 -4.16 -11.77
C GLN A 157 -1.08 -3.37 -10.51
N THR A 158 -1.07 -4.00 -9.33
CA THR A 158 -1.32 -3.32 -8.06
C THR A 158 -0.31 -2.20 -7.84
N GLY A 159 0.97 -2.43 -8.16
CA GLY A 159 2.00 -1.41 -8.11
C GLY A 159 1.73 -0.25 -9.06
N ALA A 160 1.28 -0.52 -10.28
CA ALA A 160 0.95 0.50 -11.28
C ALA A 160 -0.28 1.31 -10.87
N LEU A 161 -1.33 0.66 -10.35
CA LEU A 161 -2.51 1.33 -9.80
C LEU A 161 -2.15 2.22 -8.61
N ARG A 162 -1.31 1.72 -7.70
CA ARG A 162 -0.80 2.52 -6.57
C ARG A 162 0.04 3.71 -7.03
N ARG A 163 0.82 3.57 -8.10
CA ARG A 163 1.57 4.68 -8.74
C ARG A 163 0.65 5.66 -9.47
N ALA A 164 -0.40 5.16 -10.13
CA ALA A 164 -1.40 5.97 -10.83
C ALA A 164 -2.26 6.78 -9.86
N ALA A 165 -2.51 6.25 -8.65
CA ALA A 165 -3.08 6.98 -7.52
C ALA A 165 -2.04 7.93 -6.87
N GLY A 166 -1.26 8.65 -7.68
CA GLY A 166 -0.16 9.50 -7.22
C GLY A 166 -0.59 10.86 -6.68
N THR A 167 -1.89 11.12 -6.64
CA THR A 167 -2.48 12.37 -6.18
C THR A 167 -3.19 12.19 -4.84
N ASP A 168 -3.25 13.27 -4.07
CA ASP A 168 -4.13 13.39 -2.92
C ASP A 168 -5.58 13.55 -3.42
N PRO A 169 -6.53 12.71 -3.00
CA PRO A 169 -7.89 12.71 -3.55
C PRO A 169 -8.68 13.97 -3.20
N LEU A 170 -8.32 14.69 -2.14
CA LEU A 170 -9.01 15.90 -1.70
C LEU A 170 -8.53 17.14 -2.48
N THR A 171 -7.22 17.27 -2.66
CA THR A 171 -6.60 18.49 -3.23
C THR A 171 -6.07 18.32 -4.66
N GLY A 172 -5.90 17.09 -5.14
CA GLY A 172 -5.40 16.80 -6.47
C GLY A 172 -3.92 17.11 -6.71
N VAL A 173 -3.16 17.49 -5.67
CA VAL A 173 -1.69 17.61 -5.72
C VAL A 173 -1.01 16.26 -5.50
N ALA A 174 0.31 16.16 -5.60
CA ALA A 174 1.00 14.90 -5.33
C ALA A 174 0.75 14.42 -3.88
N ASN A 175 0.48 13.14 -3.67
CA ASN A 175 0.49 12.61 -2.30
C ASN A 175 1.92 12.49 -1.77
N ARG A 176 2.09 12.32 -0.44
CA ARG A 176 3.38 12.18 0.24
C ARG A 176 4.39 11.31 -0.53
N ARG A 177 3.95 10.13 -0.98
CA ARG A 177 4.82 9.18 -1.70
C ARG A 177 5.25 9.73 -3.06
N SER A 178 4.31 10.19 -3.88
CA SER A 178 4.59 10.65 -5.23
C SER A 178 5.39 11.94 -5.23
N TRP A 179 5.19 12.77 -4.22
CA TRP A 179 6.00 13.94 -3.97
C TRP A 179 7.44 13.55 -3.63
N ALA A 180 7.67 12.66 -2.66
CA ALA A 180 9.01 12.22 -2.27
C ALA A 180 9.77 11.57 -3.43
N ASP A 181 9.12 10.66 -4.16
CA ASP A 181 9.68 10.02 -5.36
C ASP A 181 10.06 11.08 -6.43
N GLY A 182 9.22 12.10 -6.62
CA GLY A 182 9.46 13.19 -7.56
C GLY A 182 10.58 14.13 -7.12
N ALA A 183 10.57 14.55 -5.86
CA ALA A 183 11.56 15.45 -5.26
C ALA A 183 12.95 14.81 -5.27
N GLY A 184 13.08 13.52 -4.95
CA GLY A 184 14.36 12.81 -5.03
C GLY A 184 14.93 12.78 -6.45
N ARG A 185 14.09 12.63 -7.48
CA ARG A 185 14.51 12.72 -8.89
C ARG A 185 14.96 14.14 -9.27
N LEU A 186 14.23 15.16 -8.82
CA LEU A 186 14.57 16.56 -9.06
C LEU A 186 15.90 16.94 -8.38
N LEU A 187 16.09 16.53 -7.13
CA LEU A 187 17.32 16.75 -6.37
C LEU A 187 18.54 16.11 -7.05
N ALA A 188 18.41 14.85 -7.46
CA ALA A 188 19.48 14.16 -8.19
C ALA A 188 19.79 14.80 -9.55
N ALA A 189 18.77 15.28 -10.27
CA ALA A 189 18.95 15.96 -11.56
C ALA A 189 19.63 17.32 -11.40
N ALA A 190 19.20 18.13 -10.43
CA ALA A 190 19.77 19.44 -10.15
C ALA A 190 21.21 19.34 -9.61
N GLY A 191 21.51 18.34 -8.79
CA GLY A 191 22.86 18.06 -8.33
C GLY A 191 23.84 17.78 -9.49
N ARG A 192 23.41 17.09 -10.54
CA ARG A 192 24.21 16.90 -11.77
C ARG A 192 24.36 18.17 -12.60
N ALA A 193 23.36 19.06 -12.56
CA ALA A 193 23.34 20.30 -13.32
C ALA A 193 23.97 21.49 -12.58
N GLY A 194 24.38 21.33 -11.32
CA GLY A 194 24.86 22.41 -10.47
C GLY A 194 23.80 23.47 -10.15
N GLN A 195 22.51 23.09 -10.16
CA GLN A 195 21.40 24.01 -9.89
C GLN A 195 20.92 23.89 -8.44
N PRO A 196 20.52 25.00 -7.79
CA PRO A 196 19.96 24.93 -6.45
C PRO A 196 18.59 24.26 -6.46
N VAL A 197 18.26 23.53 -5.39
CA VAL A 197 16.91 23.02 -5.14
C VAL A 197 16.51 23.46 -3.75
N THR A 198 15.38 24.13 -3.62
CA THR A 198 14.83 24.46 -2.30
C THR A 198 13.60 23.63 -2.02
N VAL A 199 13.54 23.06 -0.82
CA VAL A 199 12.34 22.43 -0.27
C VAL A 199 11.68 23.39 0.69
N ALA A 200 10.37 23.55 0.60
CA ALA A 200 9.58 24.31 1.56
C ALA A 200 8.50 23.39 2.15
N LEU A 201 8.48 23.27 3.48
CA LEU A 201 7.39 22.66 4.24
C LEU A 201 6.40 23.75 4.61
N LEU A 202 5.12 23.53 4.33
CA LEU A 202 4.03 24.46 4.57
C LEU A 202 3.02 23.82 5.51
N ASP A 203 2.50 24.59 6.44
CA ASP A 203 1.53 24.12 7.42
C ASP A 203 0.49 25.21 7.66
N LEU A 204 -0.80 24.85 7.59
CA LEU A 204 -1.89 25.80 7.79
C LEU A 204 -2.01 26.17 9.27
N ASP A 205 -1.99 27.48 9.51
CA ASP A 205 -2.10 28.01 10.86
C ASP A 205 -3.53 27.87 11.39
N ASP A 206 -3.68 27.39 12.62
CA ASP A 206 -4.97 27.23 13.30
C ASP A 206 -6.00 26.38 12.53
N PHE A 207 -5.57 25.48 11.63
CA PHE A 207 -6.49 24.69 10.79
C PHE A 207 -7.50 23.86 11.60
N LYS A 208 -7.07 23.35 12.77
CA LYS A 208 -7.97 22.66 13.70
C LYS A 208 -9.11 23.56 14.19
N VAL A 209 -8.86 24.86 14.42
CA VAL A 209 -9.90 25.81 14.84
C VAL A 209 -10.97 25.96 13.76
N VAL A 210 -10.57 26.00 12.48
CA VAL A 210 -11.53 26.02 11.36
C VAL A 210 -12.38 24.76 11.36
N ASN A 211 -11.78 23.58 11.52
CA ASN A 211 -12.52 22.32 11.59
C ASN A 211 -13.48 22.25 12.79
N ASP A 212 -13.05 22.75 13.94
CA ASP A 212 -13.82 22.70 15.18
C ASP A 212 -14.97 23.73 15.18
N THR A 213 -14.80 24.88 14.51
CA THR A 213 -15.78 25.98 14.48
C THR A 213 -16.76 25.86 13.31
N GLU A 214 -16.28 25.50 12.13
CA GLU A 214 -17.04 25.52 10.87
C GLU A 214 -17.30 24.11 10.29
N GLY A 215 -16.74 23.09 10.93
CA GLY A 215 -16.87 21.70 10.52
C GLY A 215 -15.84 21.26 9.46
N HIS A 216 -15.70 19.95 9.31
CA HIS A 216 -14.69 19.35 8.43
C HIS A 216 -14.90 19.69 6.95
N ALA A 217 -16.14 19.91 6.52
CA ALA A 217 -16.44 20.30 5.14
C ALA A 217 -15.85 21.70 4.79
N ALA A 218 -15.84 22.62 5.76
CA ALA A 218 -15.20 23.93 5.60
C ALA A 218 -13.67 23.80 5.52
N GLY A 219 -13.07 22.97 6.38
CA GLY A 219 -11.64 22.65 6.30
C GLY A 219 -11.24 22.04 4.95
N ASP A 220 -12.02 21.09 4.43
CA ASP A 220 -11.82 20.50 3.11
C ASP A 220 -11.91 21.56 1.99
N ALA A 221 -12.88 22.48 2.08
CA ALA A 221 -13.01 23.58 1.12
C ALA A 221 -11.81 24.53 1.17
N LEU A 222 -11.31 24.85 2.37
CA LEU A 222 -10.11 25.67 2.57
C LEU A 222 -8.88 25.02 1.93
N LEU A 223 -8.65 23.73 2.16
CA LEU A 223 -7.54 22.97 1.56
C LEU A 223 -7.59 22.97 0.03
N ARG A 224 -8.78 22.78 -0.56
CA ARG A 224 -8.97 22.86 -2.02
C ARG A 224 -8.70 24.26 -2.56
N SER A 225 -9.20 25.29 -1.87
CA SER A 225 -9.01 26.69 -2.28
C SER A 225 -7.54 27.09 -2.25
N LEU A 226 -6.83 26.76 -1.16
CA LEU A 226 -5.40 27.05 -1.00
C LEU A 226 -4.57 26.38 -2.09
N THR A 227 -4.77 25.07 -2.30
CA THR A 227 -4.02 24.34 -3.32
C THR A 227 -4.32 24.83 -4.74
N ALA A 228 -5.57 25.24 -5.03
CA ALA A 228 -5.91 25.86 -6.31
C ALA A 228 -5.29 27.26 -6.50
N GLY A 229 -5.13 28.03 -5.42
CA GLY A 229 -4.38 29.29 -5.41
C GLY A 229 -2.90 29.05 -5.68
N TRP A 230 -2.27 28.17 -4.92
CA TRP A 230 -0.84 27.86 -5.06
C TRP A 230 -0.48 27.35 -6.45
N ARG A 231 -1.27 26.43 -7.01
CA ARG A 231 -0.99 25.86 -8.35
C ARG A 231 -0.97 26.89 -9.48
N ARG A 232 -1.61 28.06 -9.31
CA ARG A 232 -1.57 29.14 -10.30
C ARG A 232 -0.25 29.91 -10.29
N GLU A 233 0.41 29.97 -9.13
CA GLU A 233 1.70 30.65 -8.95
C GLU A 233 2.91 29.77 -9.23
N LEU A 234 2.72 28.44 -9.19
CA LEU A 234 3.78 27.45 -9.38
C LEU A 234 4.06 27.20 -10.86
N ARG A 235 5.34 27.02 -11.19
CA ARG A 235 5.81 26.65 -12.52
C ARG A 235 5.58 25.15 -12.75
N ARG A 236 5.62 24.73 -14.02
CA ARG A 236 5.51 23.29 -14.37
C ARG A 236 6.63 22.42 -13.78
N SER A 237 7.79 23.02 -13.49
CA SER A 237 8.93 22.36 -12.86
C SER A 237 8.77 22.16 -11.36
N ASP A 238 7.90 22.93 -10.72
CA ASP A 238 7.72 22.92 -9.28
C ASP A 238 6.83 21.76 -8.88
N LEU A 239 7.16 21.10 -7.78
CA LEU A 239 6.43 19.94 -7.30
C LEU A 239 5.75 20.27 -5.97
N LEU A 240 4.43 20.41 -6.00
CA LEU A 240 3.58 20.55 -4.81
C LEU A 240 3.00 19.19 -4.40
N GLY A 241 3.09 18.89 -3.11
CA GLY A 241 2.49 17.70 -2.52
C GLY A 241 1.87 17.94 -1.16
N ARG A 242 0.99 17.03 -0.75
CA ARG A 242 0.38 16.99 0.58
C ARG A 242 0.95 15.83 1.37
N LEU A 243 1.53 16.14 2.53
CA LEU A 243 2.14 15.16 3.42
C LEU A 243 1.08 14.50 4.32
N GLY A 244 0.17 15.28 4.86
CA GLY A 244 -0.90 14.85 5.75
C GLY A 244 -1.85 16.01 6.04
N GLY A 245 -2.88 15.78 6.87
CA GLY A 245 -3.80 16.79 7.43
C GLY A 245 -3.79 18.16 6.74
N ASP A 246 -3.04 19.08 7.33
CA ASP A 246 -2.78 20.46 6.94
C ASP A 246 -1.35 20.72 6.43
N GLU A 247 -0.55 19.66 6.26
CA GLU A 247 0.85 19.76 5.90
C GLU A 247 1.05 19.58 4.39
N PHE A 248 1.69 20.57 3.77
CA PHE A 248 2.07 20.58 2.37
C PHE A 248 3.57 20.76 2.21
N VAL A 249 4.05 20.44 1.02
CA VAL A 249 5.47 20.53 0.71
C VAL A 249 5.69 20.91 -0.74
N LEU A 250 6.70 21.76 -0.97
CA LEU A 250 7.17 22.19 -2.28
C LEU A 250 8.59 21.71 -2.51
N CYS A 251 8.89 21.24 -3.71
CA CYS A 251 10.24 21.09 -4.22
C CYS A 251 10.42 22.03 -5.42
N LEU A 252 11.38 22.94 -5.33
CA LEU A 252 11.58 24.08 -6.22
C LEU A 252 12.94 23.97 -6.90
N PRO A 253 13.05 23.25 -8.03
CA PRO A 253 14.30 23.14 -8.77
C PRO A 253 14.65 24.47 -9.45
N GLY A 254 15.92 24.86 -9.36
CA GLY A 254 16.42 26.14 -9.87
C GLY A 254 16.11 27.33 -8.97
N SER A 255 15.62 27.11 -7.75
CA SER A 255 15.32 28.16 -6.77
C SER A 255 16.26 28.07 -5.58
N ASP A 256 16.93 29.18 -5.29
CA ASP A 256 17.66 29.40 -4.04
C ASP A 256 16.74 29.99 -2.95
N ALA A 257 17.31 30.37 -1.81
CA ALA A 257 16.56 30.93 -0.69
C ALA A 257 15.83 32.24 -1.05
N ALA A 258 16.43 33.12 -1.86
CA ALA A 258 15.84 34.41 -2.22
C ALA A 258 14.66 34.23 -3.18
N ALA A 259 14.84 33.46 -4.25
CA ALA A 259 13.77 33.13 -5.20
C ALA A 259 12.61 32.38 -4.52
N THR A 260 12.93 31.51 -3.55
CA THR A 260 11.92 30.82 -2.75
C THR A 260 11.13 31.78 -1.87
N ALA A 261 11.77 32.75 -1.23
CA ALA A 261 11.07 33.74 -0.41
C ALA A 261 10.05 34.56 -1.23
N GLU A 262 10.45 35.02 -2.42
CA GLU A 262 9.55 35.74 -3.34
C GLU A 262 8.36 34.89 -3.78
N LEU A 263 8.57 33.60 -4.06
CA LEU A 263 7.49 32.68 -4.38
C LEU A 263 6.54 32.51 -3.19
N LEU A 264 7.07 32.30 -1.98
CA LEU A 264 6.23 32.15 -0.78
C LEU A 264 5.36 33.38 -0.55
N ASP A 265 5.85 34.59 -0.83
CA ASP A 265 5.05 35.82 -0.70
C ASP A 265 3.90 35.87 -1.72
N ARG A 266 4.14 35.47 -2.98
CA ARG A 266 3.06 35.33 -3.96
C ARG A 266 2.03 34.27 -3.55
N LEU A 267 2.50 33.13 -3.04
CA LEU A 267 1.62 32.07 -2.53
C LEU A 267 0.76 32.59 -1.37
N ARG A 268 1.32 33.39 -0.46
CA ARG A 268 0.58 34.01 0.66
C ARG A 268 -0.49 34.96 0.14
N ALA A 269 -0.14 35.83 -0.81
CA ALA A 269 -1.09 36.76 -1.42
C ALA A 269 -2.24 36.03 -2.16
N ALA A 270 -1.99 34.85 -2.71
CA ALA A 270 -2.98 34.02 -3.38
C ALA A 270 -3.78 33.08 -2.44
N SER A 271 -3.56 33.15 -1.12
CA SER A 271 -4.13 32.23 -0.13
C SER A 271 -5.29 32.84 0.65
N ALA A 272 -6.37 32.08 0.84
CA ALA A 272 -7.53 32.48 1.66
C ALA A 272 -7.36 32.23 3.17
N GLY A 273 -6.19 31.76 3.61
CA GLY A 273 -5.90 31.40 5.00
C GLY A 273 -4.44 31.60 5.36
N ALA A 274 -4.16 31.68 6.66
CA ALA A 274 -2.81 31.80 7.18
C ALA A 274 -2.09 30.44 7.17
N TRP A 275 -0.82 30.45 6.84
CA TRP A 275 0.05 29.29 6.88
C TRP A 275 1.49 29.72 7.12
N SER A 276 2.21 28.85 7.81
CA SER A 276 3.63 28.99 8.09
C SER A 276 4.43 28.13 7.12
N ALA A 277 5.64 28.55 6.78
CA ALA A 277 6.54 27.73 5.98
C ALA A 277 7.97 27.78 6.47
N GLY A 278 8.60 26.60 6.53
CA GLY A 278 10.03 26.43 6.74
C GLY A 278 10.71 26.00 5.46
N THR A 279 11.91 26.50 5.21
CA THR A 279 12.61 26.29 3.93
C THR A 279 14.03 25.80 4.14
N ALA A 280 14.50 24.93 3.24
CA ALA A 280 15.90 24.54 3.15
C ALA A 280 16.33 24.39 1.69
N THR A 281 17.38 25.13 1.31
CA THR A 281 18.09 24.91 0.04
C THR A 281 19.06 23.76 0.23
N ALA A 282 19.04 22.80 -0.69
CA ALA A 282 19.89 21.62 -0.65
C ALA A 282 21.36 21.98 -0.86
N CYS A 283 22.22 21.37 -0.05
CA CYS A 283 23.66 21.39 -0.19
C CYS A 283 24.11 20.33 -1.22
N PRO A 284 25.27 20.51 -1.87
CA PRO A 284 25.81 19.50 -2.76
C PRO A 284 26.00 18.15 -2.06
N GLY A 285 25.45 17.08 -2.64
CA GLY A 285 25.54 15.71 -2.12
C GLY A 285 24.57 15.35 -0.99
N GLU A 286 23.74 16.30 -0.57
CA GLU A 286 22.74 16.09 0.49
C GLU A 286 21.57 15.23 -0.03
N ASP A 287 21.04 14.37 0.83
CA ASP A 287 19.86 13.57 0.52
C ASP A 287 18.55 14.33 0.79
N LEU A 288 17.42 13.77 0.31
CA LEU A 288 16.11 14.43 0.47
C LEU A 288 15.68 14.51 1.95
N ASP A 289 16.03 13.51 2.76
CA ASP A 289 15.58 13.41 4.14
C ASP A 289 16.31 14.44 5.02
N GLU A 290 17.60 14.68 4.76
CA GLU A 290 18.42 15.72 5.37
C GLU A 290 17.88 17.13 5.06
N VAL A 291 17.56 17.40 3.78
CA VAL A 291 16.97 18.69 3.37
C VAL A 291 15.61 18.91 4.03
N LEU A 292 14.77 17.87 4.06
CA LEU A 292 13.46 17.92 4.72
C LEU A 292 13.59 18.20 6.22
N ALA A 293 14.52 17.53 6.91
CA ALA A 293 14.76 17.76 8.33
C ALA A 293 15.16 19.20 8.64
N ARG A 294 15.96 19.84 7.78
CA ARG A 294 16.31 21.27 7.93
C ARG A 294 15.12 22.19 7.66
N ALA A 295 14.31 21.89 6.65
CA ALA A 295 13.11 22.66 6.37
C ALA A 295 12.10 22.56 7.53
N ASP A 296 11.97 21.39 8.15
CA ASP A 296 11.09 21.15 9.29
C ASP A 296 11.58 21.91 10.52
N ALA A 297 12.89 21.86 10.80
CA ALA A 297 13.50 22.65 11.87
C ALA A 297 13.29 24.16 11.66
N ASP A 298 13.32 24.65 10.41
CA ASP A 298 13.00 26.04 10.09
C ASP A 298 11.53 26.38 10.32
N LEU A 299 10.61 25.48 9.94
CA LEU A 299 9.17 25.64 10.16
C LEU A 299 8.87 25.71 11.67
N TYR A 300 9.44 24.79 12.44
CA TYR A 300 9.29 24.74 13.89
C TYR A 300 9.75 26.04 14.55
N ARG A 301 10.93 26.57 14.17
CA ARG A 301 11.44 27.86 14.69
C ARG A 301 10.49 29.02 14.38
N ARG A 302 9.95 29.08 13.16
CA ARG A 302 9.03 30.16 12.75
C ARG A 302 7.70 30.09 13.49
N LYS A 303 7.17 28.87 13.70
CA LYS A 303 5.96 28.68 14.50
C LYS A 303 6.16 29.08 15.96
N ALA A 304 7.30 28.72 16.56
CA ALA A 304 7.63 29.08 17.93
C ALA A 304 7.77 30.60 18.14
N ALA A 305 8.17 31.34 17.10
CA ALA A 305 8.31 32.79 17.15
C ALA A 305 6.98 33.56 16.97
N ARG A 306 5.85 32.88 16.65
CA ARG A 306 4.56 33.57 16.52
C ARG A 306 4.04 33.98 17.90
N PRO A 307 3.53 35.22 18.05
CA PRO A 307 2.84 35.63 19.26
C PRO A 307 1.66 34.69 19.54
N ALA A 308 1.55 34.20 20.78
CA ALA A 308 0.36 33.47 21.20
C ALA A 308 -0.87 34.36 20.97
N ARG A 309 -1.83 33.87 20.20
CA ARG A 309 -3.11 34.55 19.99
C ARG A 309 -3.80 34.70 21.36
N ARG A 310 -4.11 35.94 21.76
CA ARG A 310 -4.97 36.17 22.94
C ARG A 310 -6.34 35.53 22.65
N PRO A 311 -6.96 34.83 23.62
CA PRO A 311 -8.33 34.39 23.46
C PRO A 311 -9.19 35.62 23.18
N THR A 312 -9.92 35.61 22.07
CA THR A 312 -11.01 36.56 21.87
C THR A 312 -12.07 36.24 22.90
N THR A 313 -12.14 37.05 23.97
CA THR A 313 -13.30 37.08 24.85
C THR A 313 -14.50 37.51 24.02
N VAL A 314 -15.44 36.60 23.85
CA VAL A 314 -16.76 36.91 23.32
C VAL A 314 -17.52 37.56 24.46
N ASP A 315 -17.80 38.86 24.34
CA ASP A 315 -18.77 39.58 25.16
C ASP A 315 -20.19 39.34 24.63
#